data_AF-A0A1I0BD22-F1
#
_entry.id   AF-A0A1I0BD22-F1
#
_cell.length_a   1.000
_cell.length_b   1.000
_cell.length_c   1.000
_cell.angle_alpha   90.00
_cell.angle_beta   90.00
_cell.angle_gamma   90.00
#
_symmetry.space_group_name_H-M   'P 1'
#
loop_
_entity.id
_entity.type
_entity.pdbx_description
1 polymer ?
#
loop_
_entity_poly.entity_id
_entity_poly.type
_entity_poly.pdbx_seq_one_letter_code
_entity_poly.pdbx_strand_id
1 'polypeptide(L)'
;MTHGKKLENMLIVCSATLSDCMLILLGIGGLSYFVGENGIVTAILYGISTVFLVCCGWNLWFRDVSHVMNAKEKTEISLRKRCIFVFLISLFNPQAIFDTVMVIGVTSLSYKLYGEKVLFTLVCMLTSLFFFSMLVIIGKIINKNLTADKYKIIDRFSAVLMWGFGINTLVKCMNNILALLG
;
A
#
# COMPACT_ATOMS: atom_id res chain seq x y z
N MET A 1 15.01 26.14 11.98
CA MET A 1 14.75 24.71 12.28
C MET A 1 13.66 24.05 11.43
N THR A 2 13.03 24.73 10.48
CA THR A 2 11.92 24.19 9.64
C THR A 2 12.36 23.48 8.35
N HIS A 3 13.59 23.70 7.87
CA HIS A 3 14.06 23.10 6.61
C HIS A 3 14.42 21.61 6.73
N GLY A 4 14.97 21.17 7.86
CA GLY A 4 15.38 19.77 8.08
C GLY A 4 14.20 18.79 8.09
N LYS A 5 13.14 19.09 8.88
CA LYS A 5 11.93 18.25 8.94
C LYS A 5 11.20 18.09 7.59
N LYS A 6 11.32 19.07 6.69
CA LYS A 6 10.71 19.01 5.36
C LYS A 6 11.46 18.04 4.44
N LEU A 7 12.79 18.00 4.55
CA LEU A 7 13.63 17.06 3.81
C LEU A 7 13.42 15.62 4.29
N GLU A 8 13.30 15.43 5.61
CA GLU A 8 13.01 14.12 6.22
C GLU A 8 11.69 13.53 5.71
N ASN A 9 10.63 14.33 5.67
CA ASN A 9 9.33 13.88 5.16
C ASN A 9 9.37 13.54 3.67
N MET A 10 10.12 14.29 2.86
CA MET A 10 10.34 13.97 1.45
C MET A 10 11.06 12.63 1.28
N LEU A 11 12.08 12.35 2.09
CA LEU A 11 12.83 11.09 2.04
C LEU A 11 11.97 9.89 2.42
N ILE A 12 11.06 10.04 3.38
CA ILE A 12 10.10 8.99 3.74
C ILE A 12 9.13 8.70 2.59
N VAL A 13 8.60 9.75 1.94
CA VAL A 13 7.71 9.61 0.77
C VAL A 13 8.46 8.96 -0.40
N CYS A 14 9.69 9.39 -0.69
CA CYS A 14 10.52 8.74 -1.72
C CYS A 14 10.74 7.25 -1.43
N SER A 15 10.90 6.87 -0.15
CA SER A 15 11.03 5.46 0.23
C SER A 15 9.76 4.66 -0.10
N ALA A 16 8.58 5.23 0.15
CA ALA A 16 7.32 4.59 -0.23
C ALA A 16 7.17 4.46 -1.75
N THR A 17 7.45 5.52 -2.51
CA THR A 17 7.39 5.47 -3.99
C THR A 17 8.40 4.48 -4.57
N LEU A 18 9.60 4.38 -3.98
CA LEU A 18 10.60 3.37 -4.39
C LEU A 18 10.08 1.95 -4.16
N SER A 19 9.40 1.69 -3.04
CA SER A 19 8.80 0.37 -2.77
C SER A 19 7.76 -0.01 -3.82
N ASP A 20 6.92 0.94 -4.25
CA ASP A 20 5.89 0.72 -5.27
C ASP A 20 6.51 0.44 -6.65
N CYS A 21 7.54 1.20 -7.03
CA CYS A 21 8.30 0.92 -8.25
C CYS A 21 8.94 -0.48 -8.24
N MET A 22 9.47 -0.91 -7.10
CA MET A 22 10.03 -2.27 -6.96
C MET A 22 8.95 -3.34 -7.08
N LEU A 23 7.77 -3.13 -6.48
CA LEU A 23 6.63 -4.06 -6.61
C LEU A 23 6.12 -4.18 -8.05
N ILE A 24 6.01 -3.07 -8.78
CA ILE A 24 5.63 -3.08 -10.20
C ILE A 24 6.65 -3.89 -11.03
N LEU A 25 7.94 -3.67 -10.80
CA LEU A 25 9.00 -4.43 -11.48
C LEU A 25 8.95 -5.91 -11.15
N LEU A 26 8.70 -6.28 -9.89
CA LEU A 26 8.56 -7.68 -9.48
C LEU A 26 7.32 -8.34 -10.11
N GLY A 27 6.19 -7.64 -10.14
CA GLY A 27 4.96 -8.10 -10.79
C GLY A 27 5.18 -8.39 -12.27
N ILE A 28 5.72 -7.42 -13.01
CA ILE A 28 5.96 -7.56 -14.46
C ILE A 28 7.10 -8.55 -14.75
N GLY A 29 8.09 -8.63 -13.86
CA GLY A 29 9.27 -9.50 -13.96
C GLY A 29 8.99 -11.00 -13.78
N GLY A 30 7.74 -11.39 -13.53
CA GLY A 30 7.32 -12.80 -13.54
C GLY A 30 6.77 -13.33 -12.22
N LEU A 31 6.78 -12.53 -11.14
CA LEU A 31 6.19 -12.94 -9.86
C LEU A 31 4.68 -13.23 -10.00
N SER A 32 4.02 -12.55 -10.93
CA SER A 32 2.59 -12.71 -11.24
C SER A 32 2.24 -14.05 -11.84
N TYR A 33 3.16 -14.62 -12.62
CA TYR A 33 3.01 -15.97 -13.16
C TYR A 33 3.10 -17.01 -12.05
N PHE A 34 4.10 -16.87 -11.16
CA PHE A 34 4.31 -17.79 -10.04
C PHE A 34 3.15 -17.77 -9.03
N VAL A 35 2.64 -16.59 -8.69
CA VAL A 35 1.50 -16.46 -7.76
C VAL A 35 0.20 -16.93 -8.43
N GLY A 36 -0.01 -16.59 -9.70
CA GLY A 36 -1.22 -16.92 -10.46
C GLY A 36 -1.41 -18.42 -10.74
N GLU A 37 -0.33 -19.17 -10.96
CA GLU A 37 -0.42 -20.63 -11.17
C GLU A 37 -0.62 -21.42 -9.87
N ASN A 38 -0.12 -20.91 -8.73
CA ASN A 38 -0.18 -21.62 -7.47
C ASN A 38 -1.33 -21.11 -6.60
N GLY A 39 -2.48 -21.80 -6.69
CA GLY A 39 -3.66 -21.50 -5.89
C GLY A 39 -3.40 -21.48 -4.39
N ILE A 40 -2.46 -22.28 -3.87
CA ILE A 40 -2.12 -22.29 -2.43
C ILE A 40 -1.40 -21.00 -2.04
N VAL A 41 -0.44 -20.54 -2.85
CA VAL A 41 0.28 -19.26 -2.62
C VAL A 41 -0.70 -18.09 -2.66
N THR A 42 -1.60 -18.09 -3.64
CA THR A 42 -2.68 -17.09 -3.75
C THR A 42 -3.60 -17.11 -2.52
N ALA A 43 -3.99 -18.29 -2.02
CA ALA A 43 -4.81 -18.43 -0.81
C ALA A 43 -4.11 -17.85 0.43
N ILE A 44 -2.82 -18.18 0.62
CA ILE A 44 -2.03 -17.68 1.75
C ILE A 44 -1.92 -16.15 1.69
N LEU A 45 -1.63 -15.58 0.51
CA LEU A 45 -1.53 -14.14 0.33
C LEU A 45 -2.86 -13.45 0.64
N TYR A 46 -3.99 -13.99 0.18
CA TYR A 46 -5.31 -13.44 0.54
C TYR A 46 -5.61 -13.55 2.04
N GLY A 47 -5.25 -14.67 2.68
CA GLY A 47 -5.41 -14.85 4.12
C GLY A 47 -4.64 -13.81 4.93
N ILE A 48 -3.34 -13.65 4.64
CA ILE A 48 -2.48 -12.66 5.31
C ILE A 48 -2.99 -11.23 5.03
N SER A 49 -3.40 -10.92 3.80
CA SER A 49 -3.98 -9.62 3.42
C SER A 49 -5.24 -9.29 4.21
N THR A 50 -6.12 -10.28 4.38
CA THR A 50 -7.36 -10.13 5.15
C THR A 50 -7.06 -9.79 6.61
N VAL A 51 -6.19 -10.59 7.25
CA VAL A 51 -5.82 -10.36 8.66
C VAL A 51 -5.17 -8.99 8.83
N PHE A 52 -4.23 -8.64 7.95
CA PHE A 52 -3.55 -7.34 7.96
C PHE A 52 -4.55 -6.18 7.87
N LEU A 53 -5.48 -6.21 6.92
CA LEU A 53 -6.50 -5.18 6.72
C LEU A 53 -7.44 -5.05 7.93
N VAL A 54 -7.90 -6.17 8.49
CA VAL A 54 -8.77 -6.16 9.66
C VAL A 54 -8.05 -5.56 10.87
N CYS A 55 -6.81 -5.98 11.12
CA CYS A 55 -5.97 -5.42 12.18
C CYS A 55 -5.68 -3.93 11.98
N CYS A 56 -5.34 -3.50 10.76
CA CYS A 56 -5.10 -2.08 10.46
C CYS A 56 -6.37 -1.25 10.63
N GLY A 57 -7.52 -1.71 10.13
CA GLY A 57 -8.81 -1.04 10.32
C GLY A 57 -9.17 -0.93 11.80
N TRP A 58 -8.94 -1.99 12.57
CA TRP A 58 -9.13 -1.98 14.03
C TRP A 58 -8.25 -0.95 14.72
N ASN A 59 -6.96 -0.92 14.38
CA ASN A 59 -6.02 0.06 14.93
C ASN A 59 -6.41 1.50 14.60
N LEU A 60 -6.92 1.77 13.39
CA LEU A 60 -7.40 3.11 13.02
C LEU A 60 -8.68 3.48 13.77
N TRP A 61 -9.60 2.54 13.95
CA TRP A 61 -10.88 2.78 14.63
C TRP A 61 -10.69 3.17 16.10
N PHE A 62 -9.76 2.52 16.79
CA PHE A 62 -9.46 2.76 18.21
C PHE A 62 -8.27 3.72 18.43
N ARG A 63 -7.75 4.35 17.36
CA ARG A 63 -6.61 5.26 17.47
C ARG A 63 -6.97 6.50 18.27
N ASP A 64 -6.19 6.78 19.31
CA ASP A 64 -6.28 8.04 20.02
C ASP A 64 -5.58 9.16 19.23
N VAL A 65 -6.39 9.95 18.52
CA VAL A 65 -5.95 11.07 17.68
C VAL A 65 -5.33 12.21 18.50
N SER A 66 -5.60 12.27 19.81
CA SER A 66 -4.97 13.23 20.73
C SER A 66 -3.45 13.06 20.76
N HIS A 67 -2.99 11.81 20.61
CA HIS A 67 -1.58 11.48 20.54
C HIS A 67 -0.95 11.88 19.21
N VAL A 68 -1.70 11.91 18.10
CA VAL A 68 -1.21 12.29 16.76
C VAL A 68 -0.98 13.80 16.66
N MET A 69 -1.86 14.62 17.24
CA MET A 69 -1.69 16.08 17.26
C MET A 69 -0.60 16.53 18.25
N ASN A 70 -0.41 15.78 19.35
CA ASN A 70 0.63 16.04 20.37
C ASN A 70 1.94 15.25 20.13
N ALA A 71 2.02 14.39 19.10
CA ALA A 71 3.22 13.62 18.73
C ALA A 71 4.36 14.49 18.15
N LYS A 72 4.43 15.77 18.52
CA LYS A 72 5.57 16.62 18.19
C LYS A 72 6.86 16.19 18.88
N GLU A 73 6.83 15.28 19.87
CA GLU A 73 7.99 15.16 20.78
C GLU A 73 8.47 13.80 21.29
N LYS A 74 7.87 12.64 21.01
CA LYS A 74 8.39 11.39 21.64
C LYS A 74 8.51 10.22 20.68
N THR A 75 9.70 10.12 20.07
CA THR A 75 10.51 8.90 19.87
C THR A 75 11.63 9.24 18.88
N GLU A 76 12.87 9.28 19.36
CA GLU A 76 14.10 9.42 18.55
C GLU A 76 14.36 8.15 17.73
N ILE A 77 13.46 7.81 16.82
CA ILE A 77 13.77 6.86 15.76
C ILE A 77 14.55 7.63 14.71
N SER A 78 15.80 7.22 14.46
CA SER A 78 16.64 7.84 13.44
C SER A 78 15.95 7.80 12.07
N LEU A 79 16.14 8.86 11.26
CA LEU A 79 15.53 8.99 9.95
C LEU A 79 15.70 7.74 9.08
N ARG A 80 16.90 7.13 9.11
CA ARG A 80 17.20 5.89 8.40
C ARG A 80 16.26 4.75 8.80
N LYS A 81 16.04 4.56 10.10
CA LYS A 81 15.13 3.52 10.61
C LYS A 81 13.67 3.78 10.20
N ARG A 82 13.24 5.05 10.18
CA ARG A 82 11.88 5.41 9.69
C ARG A 82 11.70 5.12 8.20
N CYS A 83 12.66 5.51 7.37
CA CYS A 83 12.60 5.24 5.93
C CYS A 83 12.56 3.73 5.64
N ILE A 84 13.44 2.95 6.29
CA ILE A 84 13.47 1.49 6.13
C ILE A 84 12.15 0.87 6.61
N PHE A 85 11.63 1.32 7.75
CA PHE A 85 10.37 0.79 8.28
C PHE A 85 9.19 1.08 7.33
N VAL A 86 9.08 2.31 6.82
CA VAL A 86 8.03 2.68 5.85
C VAL A 86 8.20 1.94 4.52
N PHE A 87 9.44 1.80 4.05
CA PHE A 87 9.75 1.02 2.86
C PHE A 87 9.34 -0.45 3.04
N LEU A 88 9.72 -1.09 4.15
CA LEU A 88 9.40 -2.50 4.41
C LEU A 88 7.91 -2.71 4.64
N ILE A 89 7.25 -1.86 5.42
CA ILE A 89 5.81 -2.02 5.69
C ILE A 89 4.97 -1.79 4.43
N SER A 90 5.44 -0.96 3.49
CA SER A 90 4.81 -0.72 2.19
C SER A 90 5.11 -1.86 1.20
N LEU A 91 6.38 -2.29 1.12
CA LEU A 91 6.83 -3.39 0.26
C LEU A 91 6.20 -4.72 0.65
N PHE A 92 6.18 -5.03 1.96
CA PHE A 92 5.60 -6.25 2.52
C PHE A 92 4.13 -6.08 2.89
N ASN A 93 3.47 -5.00 2.46
CA ASN A 93 2.02 -4.92 2.58
C ASN A 93 1.41 -5.98 1.66
N PRO A 94 0.80 -7.05 2.20
CA PRO A 94 0.35 -8.17 1.39
C PRO A 94 -0.76 -7.74 0.43
N GLN A 95 -1.53 -6.70 0.78
CA GLN A 95 -2.48 -6.07 -0.13
C GLN A 95 -1.80 -5.34 -1.29
N ALA A 96 -0.73 -4.58 -1.05
CA ALA A 96 -0.03 -3.87 -2.10
C ALA A 96 0.67 -4.83 -3.08
N ILE A 97 1.23 -5.93 -2.56
CA ILE A 97 1.76 -7.03 -3.38
C ILE A 97 0.64 -7.60 -4.24
N PHE A 98 -0.55 -7.85 -3.67
CA PHE A 98 -1.67 -8.38 -4.42
C PHE A 98 -2.11 -7.44 -5.55
N ASP A 99 -2.28 -6.15 -5.26
CA ASP A 99 -2.73 -5.16 -6.25
C ASP A 99 -1.70 -4.97 -7.39
N THR A 100 -0.40 -5.02 -7.09
CA THR A 100 0.65 -4.85 -8.10
C THR A 100 0.98 -6.13 -8.86
N VAL A 101 1.16 -7.25 -8.17
CA VAL A 101 1.56 -8.51 -8.78
C VAL A 101 0.35 -9.16 -9.46
N MET A 102 -0.77 -9.35 -8.77
CA MET A 102 -1.89 -10.10 -9.33
C MET A 102 -2.75 -9.29 -10.29
N VAL A 103 -2.95 -7.99 -10.06
CA VAL A 103 -3.77 -7.17 -10.98
C VAL A 103 -2.91 -6.59 -12.09
N ILE A 104 -1.91 -5.77 -11.78
CA ILE A 104 -1.07 -5.11 -12.80
C ILE A 104 -0.19 -6.13 -13.54
N GLY A 105 0.42 -7.05 -12.81
CA GLY A 105 1.34 -8.01 -13.38
C GLY A 105 0.68 -9.08 -14.27
N VAL A 106 -0.51 -9.59 -13.93
CA VAL A 106 -1.28 -10.46 -14.85
C VAL A 106 -1.76 -9.69 -16.08
N THR A 107 -2.16 -8.42 -15.94
CA THR A 107 -2.51 -7.56 -17.08
C THR A 107 -1.33 -7.36 -18.03
N SER A 108 -0.09 -7.33 -17.50
CA SER A 108 1.12 -7.25 -18.33
C SER A 108 1.35 -8.48 -19.22
N LEU A 109 0.77 -9.65 -18.87
CA LEU A 109 0.88 -10.88 -19.66
C LEU A 109 0.10 -10.81 -20.98
N SER A 110 -0.89 -9.92 -21.08
CA SER A 110 -1.64 -9.69 -22.32
C SER A 110 -0.79 -9.06 -23.43
N TYR A 111 0.32 -8.41 -23.08
CA TYR A 111 1.24 -7.80 -24.04
C TYR A 111 2.33 -8.80 -24.42
N LYS A 112 2.33 -9.30 -25.66
CA LYS A 112 3.27 -10.35 -26.10
C LYS A 112 4.61 -9.81 -26.62
N LEU A 113 4.62 -8.60 -27.15
CA LEU A 113 5.83 -7.96 -27.70
C LEU A 113 6.63 -7.29 -26.58
N TYR A 114 7.96 -7.50 -26.57
CA TYR A 114 8.85 -6.93 -25.55
C TYR A 114 8.75 -5.39 -25.49
N GLY A 115 8.61 -4.72 -26.64
CA GLY A 115 8.43 -3.27 -26.71
C GLY A 115 7.16 -2.77 -26.03
N GLU A 116 6.05 -3.49 -26.18
CA GLU A 116 4.76 -3.13 -25.56
C GLU A 116 4.80 -3.31 -24.03
N LYS A 117 5.45 -4.36 -23.54
CA LYS A 117 5.65 -4.57 -22.09
C LYS A 117 6.48 -3.46 -21.44
N VAL A 118 7.52 -2.98 -22.11
CA VAL A 118 8.35 -1.87 -21.60
C VAL A 118 7.53 -0.57 -21.55
N LEU A 119 6.78 -0.26 -22.62
CA LEU A 119 5.87 0.89 -22.64
C LEU A 119 4.80 0.80 -21.55
N PHE A 120 4.18 -0.37 -21.35
CA PHE A 120 3.21 -0.61 -20.28
C PHE A 120 3.83 -0.35 -18.89
N THR A 121 5.04 -0.86 -18.66
CA THR A 121 5.78 -0.65 -17.41
C THR A 121 6.05 0.83 -17.15
N LEU A 122 6.55 1.56 -18.16
CA LEU A 122 6.83 2.99 -18.06
C LEU A 122 5.57 3.80 -17.78
N VAL A 123 4.46 3.49 -18.45
CA VAL A 123 3.16 4.14 -18.21
C VAL A 123 2.67 3.86 -16.80
N CYS A 124 2.80 2.63 -16.30
CA CYS A 124 2.44 2.29 -14.91
C CYS A 124 3.26 3.10 -13.89
N MET A 125 4.58 3.19 -14.09
CA MET A 125 5.46 3.97 -13.22
C MET A 125 5.13 5.47 -13.24
N LEU A 126 4.92 6.06 -14.43
CA LEU A 126 4.55 7.46 -14.56
C LEU A 126 3.19 7.77 -13.92
N THR A 127 2.22 6.88 -14.10
CA THR A 127 0.89 7.00 -13.50
C THR A 127 0.95 6.93 -11.98
N SER A 128 1.74 6.00 -11.42
CA SER A 128 1.97 5.91 -9.97
C SER A 128 2.62 7.18 -9.43
N LEU A 129 3.68 7.69 -10.09
CA LEU A 129 4.37 8.90 -9.68
C LEU A 129 3.45 10.13 -9.71
N PHE A 130 2.59 10.24 -10.72
CA PHE A 130 1.56 11.27 -10.80
C PHE A 130 0.56 11.17 -9.65
N PHE A 131 0.07 9.96 -9.36
CA PHE A 131 -0.91 9.72 -8.29
C PHE A 131 -0.34 10.04 -6.90
N PHE A 132 0.87 9.56 -6.57
CA PHE A 132 1.53 9.89 -5.30
C PHE A 132 1.81 11.38 -5.16
N SER A 133 2.20 12.06 -6.24
CA SER A 133 2.38 13.52 -6.24
C SER A 133 1.08 14.25 -5.91
N MET A 134 -0.04 13.79 -6.48
CA MET A 134 -1.37 14.33 -6.19
C MET A 134 -1.76 14.13 -4.72
N LEU A 135 -1.52 12.94 -4.16
CA LEU A 135 -1.79 12.62 -2.75
C LEU A 135 -1.03 13.54 -1.79
N VAL A 136 0.23 13.86 -2.08
CA VAL A 136 1.02 14.79 -1.25
C VAL A 136 0.41 16.20 -1.26
N ILE A 137 -0.03 16.68 -2.42
CA ILE A 137 -0.64 18.01 -2.56
C ILE A 137 -1.97 18.06 -1.80
N ILE A 138 -2.85 17.07 -2.04
CA ILE A 138 -4.16 16.97 -1.39
C ILE A 138 -4.00 16.83 0.12
N GLY A 139 -3.11 15.93 0.56
CA GLY A 139 -2.82 15.72 1.97
C GLY A 139 -2.36 17.01 2.66
N LYS A 140 -1.52 17.81 1.99
CA LYS A 140 -1.07 19.11 2.52
C LYS A 140 -2.22 20.13 2.64
N ILE A 141 -3.13 20.17 1.67
CA ILE A 141 -4.30 21.06 1.70
C ILE A 141 -5.25 20.66 2.83
N ILE A 142 -5.57 19.37 2.93
CA ILE A 142 -6.49 18.82 3.92
C ILE A 142 -5.92 19.04 5.35
N ASN A 143 -4.62 18.80 5.54
CA ASN A 143 -3.95 18.92 6.84
C ASN A 143 -3.92 20.36 7.38
N LYS A 144 -4.00 21.37 6.51
CA LYS A 144 -4.01 22.79 6.94
C LYS A 144 -5.26 23.16 7.76
N ASN A 145 -6.39 22.47 7.55
CA ASN A 145 -7.69 22.80 8.15
C ASN A 145 -8.25 21.67 9.04
N LEU A 146 -7.39 20.71 9.43
CA LEU A 146 -7.78 19.51 10.16
C LEU A 146 -7.72 19.73 11.67
N THR A 147 -8.84 19.49 12.34
CA THR A 147 -8.95 19.41 13.81
C THR A 147 -8.92 17.95 14.27
N ALA A 148 -8.72 17.70 15.57
CA ALA A 148 -8.68 16.35 16.15
C ALA A 148 -9.92 15.53 15.77
N ASP A 149 -11.11 16.13 15.84
CA ASP A 149 -12.36 15.44 15.51
C ASP A 149 -12.47 15.10 14.03
N LYS A 150 -12.00 15.98 13.13
CA LYS A 150 -11.95 15.70 11.68
C LYS A 150 -10.96 14.58 11.37
N TYR A 151 -9.82 14.52 12.07
CA TYR A 151 -8.88 13.41 11.95
C TYR A 151 -9.51 12.08 12.39
N LYS A 152 -10.28 12.06 13.48
CA LYS A 152 -11.04 10.86 13.90
C LYS A 152 -12.02 10.40 12.83
N ILE A 153 -12.71 11.32 12.16
CA ILE A 153 -13.63 10.98 11.07
C ILE A 153 -12.88 10.34 9.90
N ILE A 154 -11.74 10.91 9.50
CA ILE A 154 -10.88 10.34 8.43
C ILE A 154 -10.40 8.94 8.81
N ASP A 155 -9.97 8.74 10.06
CA ASP A 155 -9.49 7.44 10.54
C ASP A 155 -10.61 6.39 10.54
N ARG A 156 -11.81 6.76 11.02
CA ARG A 156 -12.97 5.86 10.98
C ARG A 156 -13.40 5.52 9.56
N PHE A 157 -13.43 6.51 8.67
CA PHE A 157 -13.74 6.28 7.27
C PHE A 157 -12.71 5.34 6.62
N SER A 158 -11.42 5.57 6.87
CA SER A 158 -10.34 4.73 6.37
C SER A 158 -10.43 3.31 6.94
N ALA A 159 -10.79 3.15 8.22
CA ALA A 159 -11.02 1.84 8.84
C ALA A 159 -12.17 1.08 8.17
N VAL A 160 -13.29 1.75 7.87
CA VAL A 160 -14.42 1.15 7.16
C VAL A 160 -14.01 0.71 5.75
N LEU A 161 -13.25 1.52 5.03
CA LEU A 161 -12.71 1.13 3.71
C LEU A 161 -11.80 -0.10 3.82
N MET A 162 -10.89 -0.12 4.80
CA MET A 162 -9.99 -1.26 5.03
C MET A 162 -10.75 -2.55 5.34
N TRP A 163 -11.79 -2.50 6.18
CA TRP A 163 -12.64 -3.65 6.43
C TRP A 163 -13.43 -4.08 5.18
N GLY A 164 -13.94 -3.13 4.40
CA GLY A 164 -14.60 -3.42 3.12
C GLY A 164 -13.69 -4.19 2.15
N PHE A 165 -12.46 -3.72 1.96
CA PHE A 165 -11.45 -4.43 1.17
C PHE A 165 -11.07 -5.77 1.78
N GLY A 166 -10.98 -5.86 3.11
CA GLY A 166 -10.68 -7.09 3.83
C GLY A 166 -11.74 -8.16 3.62
N ILE A 167 -13.02 -7.80 3.69
CA ILE A 167 -14.15 -8.70 3.42
C ILE A 167 -14.12 -9.19 1.98
N ASN A 168 -13.92 -8.31 1.00
CA ASN A 168 -13.80 -8.70 -0.41
C ASN A 168 -12.63 -9.69 -0.62
N THR A 169 -11.50 -9.42 0.02
CA THR A 169 -10.31 -10.28 -0.04
C THR A 169 -10.55 -11.64 0.62
N LEU A 170 -11.31 -11.68 1.73
CA LEU A 170 -11.73 -12.91 2.38
C LEU A 170 -12.62 -13.77 1.48
N VAL A 171 -13.60 -13.15 0.80
CA VAL A 171 -14.46 -13.87 -0.15
C VAL A 171 -13.64 -14.49 -1.27
N LYS A 172 -12.66 -13.75 -1.81
CA LYS A 172 -11.72 -14.28 -2.82
C LYS A 172 -10.89 -15.44 -2.27
N CYS A 173 -10.44 -15.36 -1.02
CA CYS A 173 -9.73 -16.45 -0.34
C CYS A 173 -10.59 -17.72 -0.30
N MET A 174 -11.85 -17.60 0.14
CA MET A 174 -12.78 -18.73 0.24
C MET A 174 -13.05 -19.36 -1.13
N ASN A 175 -13.32 -18.54 -2.15
CA ASN A 175 -13.56 -19.03 -3.51
C ASN A 175 -12.35 -19.79 -4.06
N ASN A 176 -11.15 -19.28 -3.80
CA ASN A 176 -9.91 -19.91 -4.24
C ASN A 176 -9.64 -21.25 -3.50
N ILE A 177 -9.96 -21.34 -2.21
CA ILE A 177 -9.87 -22.60 -1.45
C ILE A 177 -10.89 -23.63 -1.96
N LEU A 178 -12.13 -23.20 -2.24
CA LEU A 178 -13.16 -24.08 -2.78
C LEU A 178 -12.74 -24.64 -4.15
N ALA A 179 -12.13 -23.82 -5.01
CA ALA A 179 -11.60 -24.25 -6.31
C ALA A 179 -10.42 -25.23 -6.21
N LEU A 180 -9.74 -25.31 -5.07
CA LEU A 180 -8.66 -26.29 -4.83
C LEU A 180 -9.18 -27.64 -4.30
N LEU A 181 -10.42 -27.67 -3.79
CA LEU A 181 -11.03 -28.85 -3.16
C LEU A 181 -12.03 -29.59 -4.06
N GLY A 182 -12.41 -29.00 -5.20
CA GLY A 182 -13.29 -29.60 -6.23
C GLY A 182 -12.52 -29.91 -7.50
#